data_AF-A0A7T4T4T1-F1
#
_entry.id   AF-A0A7T4T4T1-F1
#
_cell.length_a   1.000
_cell.length_b   1.000
_cell.length_c   1.000
_cell.angle_alpha   90.00
_cell.angle_beta   90.00
_cell.angle_gamma   90.00
#
_symmetry.space_group_name_H-M   'P 1'
#
loop_
_entity.id
_entity.type
_entity.pdbx_description
1 polymer ?
#
loop_
_entity_poly.entity_id
_entity_poly.type
_entity_poly.pdbx_seq_one_letter_code
_entity_poly.pdbx_strand_id
1 'polypeptide(L)'
;MTQYALNDRGSLEVITDDYYDTEILRLMDNLRFDREQHHDGLAHLVPEPDNPHAPGSIAVWVDGLKIARMSAEDSRRYLPAIARVVVSGHDPVVPVRLWATMRGKAGQVRLESRAVLSIARPDQLFPLNACPSRAVLLPQGPTLKVLDEKDHAEYLHSILPVSGEGRVILTLEADRHRQPDGTETDSVDVLHDRRVVGRLSTQMSEQLAPVVRYAFERDKLTAAWGTIRGNAFELSLTVQTARAEDLAPAWFEQLPHGLPPLVPEQDHYELEDAYRPSHAEKHPESRRSSAPAPEDPAPSSQSAPRREPQRRPARRRTGSAPAPRASRAARAQRGPNQRIGWLIGVLGALVLLAGLVLLFIRPVLGVLGLLLGGSLAFCGLYLVRVDGAEQSAPTRHPALDQDPAPLEEQVPAPATSTAQTQDIEPDAPEADSPGEGYDWAPQGASRRPARETEGS
;
A
#
# COMPACT_ATOMS: atom_id res chain seq x y z
N MET A 1 -9.62 -15.57 18.89
CA MET A 1 -10.56 -14.65 18.21
C MET A 1 -10.47 -14.90 16.71
N THR A 2 -11.57 -14.74 15.99
CA THR A 2 -11.57 -14.83 14.52
C THR A 2 -11.00 -13.54 13.93
N GLN A 3 -10.15 -13.64 12.93
CA GLN A 3 -9.58 -12.46 12.26
C GLN A 3 -10.65 -11.71 11.46
N TYR A 4 -10.63 -10.39 11.54
CA TYR A 4 -11.41 -9.47 10.71
C TYR A 4 -10.46 -8.67 9.84
N ALA A 5 -10.38 -9.01 8.55
CA ALA A 5 -9.59 -8.27 7.60
C ALA A 5 -10.20 -6.87 7.35
N LEU A 6 -9.48 -5.84 7.75
CA LEU A 6 -9.85 -4.45 7.48
C LEU A 6 -9.61 -4.13 6.00
N ASN A 7 -10.41 -3.22 5.47
CA ASN A 7 -10.22 -2.74 4.10
C ASN A 7 -8.87 -2.04 3.94
N ASP A 8 -8.16 -2.37 2.87
CA ASP A 8 -6.74 -2.06 2.65
C ASP A 8 -6.50 -0.94 1.63
N ARG A 9 -7.54 -0.21 1.24
CA ARG A 9 -7.47 0.91 0.30
C ARG A 9 -7.02 2.23 0.93
N GLY A 10 -5.79 2.21 1.41
CA GLY A 10 -5.08 3.38 1.87
C GLY A 10 -3.72 2.98 2.42
N SER A 11 -2.99 3.96 2.91
CA SER A 11 -1.77 3.71 3.63
C SER A 11 -1.71 4.59 4.87
N LEU A 12 -1.20 4.01 5.95
CA LEU A 12 -0.94 4.74 7.17
C LEU A 12 0.45 4.38 7.70
N GLU A 13 1.30 5.38 7.84
CA GLU A 13 2.59 5.23 8.49
C GLU A 13 2.41 5.20 10.00
N VAL A 14 3.05 4.22 10.65
CA VAL A 14 3.00 4.03 12.10
C VAL A 14 4.35 4.38 12.72
N ILE A 15 4.32 4.68 14.02
CA ILE A 15 5.51 5.10 14.76
C ILE A 15 6.30 3.86 15.17
N THR A 16 7.48 3.70 14.57
CA THR A 16 8.50 2.69 14.90
C THR A 16 9.65 3.35 15.66
N ASP A 17 9.36 3.90 16.83
CA ASP A 17 10.39 4.51 17.68
C ASP A 17 11.30 3.46 18.34
N ASP A 18 12.34 3.94 19.03
CA ASP A 18 13.38 3.09 19.63
C ASP A 18 12.86 2.18 20.76
N TYR A 19 11.61 2.33 21.17
CA TYR A 19 10.96 1.38 22.08
C TYR A 19 10.68 0.02 21.43
N TYR A 20 10.69 -0.07 20.09
CA TYR A 20 10.38 -1.30 19.35
C TYR A 20 11.61 -1.91 18.66
N ASP A 21 12.80 -1.35 18.84
CA ASP A 21 14.03 -1.80 18.19
C ASP A 21 14.29 -3.31 18.41
N THR A 22 14.08 -3.80 19.63
CA THR A 22 14.36 -5.20 19.98
C THR A 22 13.42 -6.15 19.24
N GLU A 23 12.13 -5.82 19.21
CA GLU A 23 11.08 -6.55 18.50
C GLU A 23 11.30 -6.51 16.99
N ILE A 24 11.60 -5.35 16.42
CA ILE A 24 11.88 -5.19 14.98
C ILE A 24 13.12 -6.00 14.57
N LEU A 25 14.19 -6.00 15.37
CA LEU A 25 15.39 -6.80 15.09
C LEU A 25 15.10 -8.31 15.11
N ARG A 26 14.21 -8.76 16.00
CA ARG A 26 13.77 -10.16 16.06
C ARG A 26 12.94 -10.54 14.83
N LEU A 27 12.07 -9.64 14.38
CA LEU A 27 11.22 -9.87 13.22
C LEU A 27 12.01 -9.90 11.90
N MET A 28 12.98 -8.99 11.74
CA MET A 28 13.68 -8.77 10.48
C MET A 28 14.82 -9.74 10.18
N ASP A 29 15.17 -10.62 11.13
CA ASP A 29 16.27 -11.61 11.12
C ASP A 29 17.50 -11.32 10.21
N ASN A 30 18.70 -11.21 10.79
CA ASN A 30 19.94 -10.95 10.04
C ASN A 30 19.96 -9.64 9.23
N LEU A 31 19.52 -8.54 9.85
CA LEU A 31 19.69 -7.20 9.28
C LEU A 31 21.16 -6.89 8.97
N ARG A 32 21.41 -6.47 7.73
CA ARG A 32 22.75 -6.14 7.23
C ARG A 32 23.00 -4.63 7.36
N PHE A 33 24.24 -4.26 7.64
CA PHE A 33 24.64 -2.85 7.65
C PHE A 33 24.45 -2.21 6.28
N ASP A 34 23.91 -0.99 6.30
CA ASP A 34 23.71 -0.13 5.13
C ASP A 34 22.91 -0.76 3.98
N ARG A 35 22.14 -1.82 4.28
CA ARG A 35 21.23 -2.46 3.34
C ARG A 35 19.85 -2.53 3.94
N GLU A 36 18.94 -1.78 3.33
CA GLU A 36 17.53 -1.85 3.67
C GLU A 36 16.97 -3.24 3.35
N GLN A 37 16.26 -3.79 4.31
CA GLN A 37 15.47 -5.01 4.17
C GLN A 37 14.01 -4.66 4.45
N HIS A 38 13.10 -5.44 3.87
CA HIS A 38 11.69 -5.31 4.14
C HIS A 38 11.09 -6.65 4.59
N HIS A 39 10.04 -6.55 5.39
CA HIS A 39 9.20 -7.66 5.80
C HIS A 39 7.75 -7.29 5.48
N ASP A 40 7.07 -8.16 4.73
CA ASP A 40 5.64 -8.08 4.46
C ASP A 40 4.93 -9.09 5.36
N GLY A 41 3.91 -8.63 6.08
CA GLY A 41 3.20 -9.46 7.05
C GLY A 41 1.77 -9.00 7.30
N LEU A 42 1.10 -9.68 8.22
CA LEU A 42 -0.22 -9.32 8.70
C LEU A 42 -0.11 -8.69 10.09
N ALA A 43 -0.52 -7.43 10.20
CA ALA A 43 -0.53 -6.70 11.46
C ALA A 43 -1.86 -6.85 12.18
N HIS A 44 -1.80 -7.12 13.48
CA HIS A 44 -2.93 -7.05 14.41
C HIS A 44 -2.97 -5.67 15.07
N LEU A 45 -4.14 -5.03 15.06
CA LEU A 45 -4.33 -3.71 15.65
C LEU A 45 -4.96 -3.83 17.03
N VAL A 46 -4.19 -3.56 18.08
CA VAL A 46 -4.64 -3.77 19.46
C VAL A 46 -4.84 -2.41 20.14
N PRO A 47 -6.10 -1.99 20.41
CA PRO A 47 -6.35 -0.82 21.25
C PRO A 47 -5.82 -1.04 22.67
N GLU A 48 -5.08 -0.08 23.21
CA GLU A 48 -4.53 -0.12 24.57
C GLU A 48 -5.12 1.05 25.38
N PRO A 49 -6.38 0.95 25.85
CA PRO A 49 -7.02 2.01 26.65
C PRO A 49 -6.28 2.26 27.97
N ASP A 50 -5.63 1.23 28.50
CA ASP A 50 -4.88 1.16 29.75
C ASP A 50 -3.39 1.50 29.63
N ASN A 51 -2.90 1.88 28.44
CA ASN A 51 -1.50 2.20 28.24
C ASN A 51 -1.08 3.43 29.09
N PRO A 52 -0.12 3.29 30.03
CA PRO A 52 0.26 4.37 30.95
C PRO A 52 1.04 5.50 30.29
N HIS A 53 1.63 5.26 29.11
CA HIS A 53 2.45 6.23 28.37
C HIS A 53 1.67 6.93 27.26
N ALA A 54 0.70 6.24 26.67
CA ALA A 54 -0.15 6.76 25.60
C ALA A 54 -1.56 6.16 25.71
N PRO A 55 -2.41 6.67 26.62
CA PRO A 55 -3.76 6.16 26.82
C PRO A 55 -4.59 6.20 25.53
N GLY A 56 -5.25 5.10 25.20
CA GLY A 56 -6.07 4.98 23.98
C GLY A 56 -5.25 4.88 22.69
N SER A 57 -3.95 4.58 22.79
CA SER A 57 -3.13 4.25 21.61
C SER A 57 -3.56 2.91 20.99
N ILE A 58 -3.25 2.74 19.71
CA ILE A 58 -3.44 1.46 19.01
C ILE A 58 -2.04 0.90 18.71
N ALA A 59 -1.72 -0.22 19.35
CA ALA A 59 -0.49 -0.97 19.12
C ALA A 59 -0.58 -1.82 17.86
N VAL A 60 0.57 -1.99 17.19
CA VAL A 60 0.70 -2.78 15.96
C VAL A 60 1.57 -4.00 16.27
N TRP A 61 0.97 -5.18 16.11
CA TRP A 61 1.62 -6.45 16.39
C TRP A 61 1.81 -7.26 15.11
N VAL A 62 2.99 -7.84 14.91
CA VAL A 62 3.30 -8.73 13.78
C VAL A 62 4.02 -9.95 14.34
N ASP A 63 3.58 -11.15 13.99
CA ASP A 63 4.14 -12.42 14.48
C ASP A 63 4.29 -12.48 16.01
N GLY A 64 3.34 -11.88 16.74
CA GLY A 64 3.35 -11.81 18.20
C GLY A 64 4.33 -10.80 18.81
N LEU A 65 4.95 -9.94 18.00
CA LEU A 65 5.88 -8.89 18.42
C LEU A 65 5.24 -7.50 18.25
N LYS A 66 5.31 -6.65 19.29
CA LYS A 66 4.87 -5.25 19.24
C LYS A 66 5.91 -4.42 18.51
N ILE A 67 5.67 -4.11 17.24
CA ILE A 67 6.67 -3.46 16.37
C ILE A 67 6.46 -1.95 16.23
N ALA A 68 5.26 -1.45 16.52
CA ALA A 68 4.92 -0.06 16.35
C ALA A 68 3.66 0.31 17.15
N ARG A 69 3.30 1.59 17.07
CA ARG A 69 1.98 2.12 17.45
C ARG A 69 1.51 3.16 16.44
N MET A 70 0.21 3.34 16.33
CA MET A 70 -0.35 4.49 15.60
C MET A 70 0.00 5.80 16.30
N SER A 71 0.02 6.91 15.55
CA SER A 71 0.16 8.24 16.14
C SER A 71 -1.02 8.55 17.08
N ALA A 72 -0.89 9.53 17.97
CA ALA A 72 -2.01 9.92 18.84
C ALA A 72 -3.20 10.47 18.04
N GLU A 73 -2.95 11.12 16.91
CA GLU A 73 -3.99 11.61 16.02
C GLU A 73 -4.71 10.46 15.33
N ASP A 74 -3.96 9.54 14.73
CA ASP A 74 -4.54 8.39 14.03
C ASP A 74 -5.22 7.44 15.00
N SER A 75 -4.64 7.19 16.18
CA SER A 75 -5.28 6.37 17.21
C SER A 75 -6.66 6.91 17.53
N ARG A 76 -6.82 8.22 17.80
CA ARG A 76 -8.14 8.82 18.05
C ARG A 76 -9.10 8.68 16.87
N ARG A 77 -8.59 8.77 15.64
CA ARG A 77 -9.41 8.71 14.42
C ARG A 77 -9.88 7.29 14.10
N TYR A 78 -9.04 6.29 14.36
CA TYR A 78 -9.30 4.88 14.05
C TYR A 78 -9.93 4.12 15.22
N LEU A 79 -9.76 4.58 16.46
CA LEU A 79 -10.20 3.87 17.67
C LEU A 79 -11.68 3.47 17.65
N PRO A 80 -12.66 4.33 17.29
CA PRO A 80 -14.06 3.91 17.28
C PRO A 80 -14.33 2.73 16.34
N ALA A 81 -13.69 2.72 15.17
CA ALA A 81 -13.83 1.67 14.17
C ALA A 81 -13.13 0.37 14.62
N ILE A 82 -11.91 0.46 15.13
CA ILE A 82 -11.15 -0.71 15.60
C ILE A 82 -11.81 -1.31 16.85
N ALA A 83 -12.26 -0.47 17.78
CA ALA A 83 -12.96 -0.89 19.00
C ALA A 83 -14.24 -1.67 18.67
N ARG A 84 -15.01 -1.22 17.67
CA ARG A 84 -16.21 -1.94 17.19
C ARG A 84 -15.89 -3.38 16.77
N VAL A 85 -14.76 -3.60 16.11
CA VAL A 85 -14.33 -4.95 15.68
C VAL A 85 -13.98 -5.81 16.90
N VAL A 86 -13.22 -5.26 17.84
CA VAL A 86 -12.80 -5.93 19.07
C VAL A 86 -14.00 -6.31 19.94
N VAL A 87 -14.93 -5.38 20.18
CA VAL A 87 -16.16 -5.64 20.96
C VAL A 87 -17.10 -6.61 20.25
N SER A 88 -17.02 -6.71 18.92
CA SER A 88 -17.73 -7.75 18.16
C SER A 88 -17.11 -9.15 18.32
N GLY A 89 -16.01 -9.29 19.06
CA GLY A 89 -15.31 -10.55 19.32
C GLY A 89 -14.30 -10.94 18.24
N HIS A 90 -13.94 -10.00 17.35
CA HIS A 90 -13.01 -10.25 16.25
C HIS A 90 -11.66 -9.54 16.44
N ASP A 91 -10.64 -10.08 15.79
CA ASP A 91 -9.27 -9.57 15.81
C ASP A 91 -8.99 -8.74 14.54
N PRO A 92 -8.90 -7.39 14.63
CA PRO A 92 -8.73 -6.53 13.47
C PRO A 92 -7.32 -6.67 12.88
N VAL A 93 -7.25 -7.15 11.64
CA VAL A 93 -5.99 -7.40 10.93
C VAL A 93 -5.88 -6.61 9.64
N VAL A 94 -4.64 -6.24 9.29
CA VAL A 94 -4.33 -5.44 8.11
C VAL A 94 -2.94 -5.77 7.56
N PRO A 95 -2.71 -5.78 6.23
CA PRO A 95 -1.36 -5.96 5.70
C PRO A 95 -0.44 -4.84 6.16
N VAL A 96 0.82 -5.19 6.45
CA VAL A 96 1.87 -4.24 6.83
C VAL A 96 3.12 -4.50 6.02
N ARG A 97 3.80 -3.41 5.65
CA ARG A 97 5.17 -3.46 5.14
C ARG A 97 6.08 -2.71 6.09
N LEU A 98 7.07 -3.41 6.62
CA LEU A 98 8.11 -2.89 7.49
C LEU A 98 9.42 -2.82 6.72
N TRP A 99 10.10 -1.68 6.77
CA TRP A 99 11.47 -1.49 6.30
C TRP A 99 12.38 -1.26 7.48
N ALA A 100 13.56 -1.85 7.44
CA ALA A 100 14.59 -1.64 8.46
C ALA A 100 15.98 -1.67 7.84
N THR A 101 16.88 -0.84 8.38
CA THR A 101 18.30 -0.82 8.03
C THR A 101 19.14 -0.53 9.27
N MET A 102 20.31 -1.16 9.34
CA MET A 102 21.28 -0.90 10.39
C MET A 102 22.29 0.12 9.88
N ARG A 103 22.38 1.27 10.56
CA ARG A 103 23.32 2.34 10.24
C ARG A 103 24.40 2.46 11.30
N GLY A 104 25.65 2.53 10.88
CA GLY A 104 26.77 2.92 11.73
C GLY A 104 27.12 4.39 11.49
N LYS A 105 27.04 5.24 12.52
CA LYS A 105 27.58 6.61 12.46
C LYS A 105 28.40 6.91 13.70
N ALA A 106 29.65 7.31 13.50
CA ALA A 106 30.57 7.72 14.57
C ALA A 106 30.72 6.68 15.73
N GLY A 107 30.74 5.39 15.40
CA GLY A 107 30.87 4.30 16.38
C GLY A 107 29.56 3.90 17.08
N GLN A 108 28.43 4.54 16.74
CA GLN A 108 27.10 4.14 17.21
C GLN A 108 26.36 3.38 16.11
N VAL A 109 25.79 2.23 16.47
CA VAL A 109 24.92 1.43 15.61
C VAL A 109 23.47 1.77 15.94
N ARG A 110 22.74 2.29 14.97
CA ARG A 110 21.32 2.65 15.09
C ARG A 110 20.47 1.85 14.11
N LEU A 111 19.31 1.41 14.57
CA LEU A 111 18.25 0.91 13.70
C LEU A 111 17.47 2.10 13.15
N GLU A 112 17.36 2.18 11.83
CA GLU A 112 16.38 3.03 11.16
C GLU A 112 15.27 2.12 10.65
N SER A 113 14.04 2.39 11.06
CA SER A 113 12.87 1.58 10.72
C SER A 113 11.72 2.47 10.27
N ARG A 114 10.84 1.88 9.46
CA ARG A 114 9.61 2.50 8.96
C ARG A 114 8.58 1.41 8.74
N ALA A 115 7.35 1.59 9.21
CA ALA A 115 6.26 0.66 8.92
C ALA A 115 5.04 1.40 8.34
N VAL A 116 4.43 0.79 7.33
CA VAL A 116 3.23 1.30 6.67
C VAL A 116 2.17 0.19 6.67
N LEU A 117 1.02 0.50 7.26
CA LEU A 117 -0.19 -0.33 7.19
C LEU A 117 -0.94 -0.03 5.90
N SER A 118 -1.39 -1.06 5.20
CA SER A 118 -2.32 -0.93 4.07
C SER A 118 -3.74 -0.86 4.62
N ILE A 119 -4.16 0.32 5.11
CA ILE A 119 -5.44 0.53 5.77
C ILE A 119 -6.22 1.67 5.12
N ALA A 120 -7.51 1.45 4.86
CA ALA A 120 -8.42 2.47 4.36
C ALA A 120 -8.71 3.54 5.42
N ARG A 121 -9.20 4.70 4.98
CA ARG A 121 -9.65 5.75 5.90
C ARG A 121 -10.76 5.22 6.82
N PRO A 122 -10.92 5.77 8.05
CA PRO A 122 -11.90 5.27 9.01
C PRO A 122 -13.34 5.20 8.49
N ASP A 123 -13.75 6.18 7.68
CA ASP A 123 -15.07 6.24 7.01
C ASP A 123 -15.27 5.18 5.91
N GLN A 124 -14.23 4.40 5.60
CA GLN A 124 -14.20 3.41 4.53
C GLN A 124 -13.73 2.03 5.00
N LEU A 125 -13.50 1.83 6.31
CA LEU A 125 -13.08 0.54 6.85
C LEU A 125 -14.15 -0.54 6.71
N PHE A 126 -15.42 -0.14 6.79
CA PHE A 126 -16.56 -1.04 6.74
C PHE A 126 -17.44 -0.72 5.53
N PRO A 127 -18.18 -1.72 5.02
CA PRO A 127 -19.19 -1.46 4.01
C PRO A 127 -20.37 -0.69 4.60
N LEU A 128 -21.02 0.12 3.77
CA LEU A 128 -22.24 0.85 4.11
C LEU A 128 -23.45 -0.07 4.31
N ASN A 129 -23.40 -1.28 3.75
CA ASN A 129 -24.45 -2.29 3.85
C ASN A 129 -23.90 -3.60 4.45
N ALA A 130 -24.78 -4.39 5.06
CA ALA A 130 -24.40 -5.66 5.65
C ALA A 130 -24.06 -6.70 4.57
N CYS A 131 -23.02 -7.50 4.81
CA CYS A 131 -22.74 -8.65 3.97
C CYS A 131 -23.84 -9.72 4.18
N PRO A 132 -24.46 -10.27 3.11
CA PRO A 132 -25.44 -11.34 3.26
C PRO A 132 -24.82 -12.56 3.96
N SER A 133 -25.52 -13.16 4.92
CA SER A 133 -24.98 -14.26 5.76
C SER A 133 -24.55 -15.51 4.99
N ARG A 134 -25.18 -15.76 3.82
CA ARG A 134 -24.86 -16.87 2.92
C ARG A 134 -23.90 -16.49 1.79
N ALA A 135 -23.35 -15.27 1.83
CA ALA A 135 -22.42 -14.83 0.80
C ALA A 135 -21.00 -15.34 1.07
N VAL A 136 -20.32 -15.67 -0.03
CA VAL A 136 -18.88 -15.93 -0.07
C VAL A 136 -18.22 -14.72 -0.66
N LEU A 137 -17.19 -14.20 0.01
CA LEU A 137 -16.54 -12.97 -0.44
C LEU A 137 -15.40 -13.31 -1.39
N LEU A 138 -15.42 -12.72 -2.58
CA LEU A 138 -14.31 -12.78 -3.51
C LEU A 138 -13.11 -12.01 -2.93
N PRO A 139 -11.89 -12.54 -3.07
CA PRO A 139 -10.69 -11.79 -2.73
C PRO A 139 -10.66 -10.47 -3.50
N GLN A 140 -10.19 -9.40 -2.85
CA GLN A 140 -10.04 -8.11 -3.52
C GLN A 140 -8.99 -8.22 -4.64
N GLY A 141 -9.20 -7.47 -5.72
CA GLY A 141 -8.31 -7.47 -6.88
C GLY A 141 -8.50 -6.21 -7.72
N PRO A 142 -8.28 -6.26 -9.05
CA PRO A 142 -8.47 -5.11 -9.90
C PRO A 142 -9.89 -4.53 -9.80
N THR A 143 -9.99 -3.23 -10.03
CA THR A 143 -11.27 -2.52 -10.09
C THR A 143 -11.94 -2.75 -11.43
N LEU A 144 -13.14 -3.29 -11.40
CA LEU A 144 -14.03 -3.48 -12.55
C LEU A 144 -15.10 -2.39 -12.52
N LYS A 145 -15.30 -1.71 -13.65
CA LYS A 145 -16.38 -0.73 -13.80
C LYS A 145 -17.71 -1.48 -13.93
N VAL A 146 -18.70 -1.07 -13.12
CA VAL A 146 -20.09 -1.48 -13.32
C VAL A 146 -20.65 -0.65 -14.47
N LEU A 147 -21.35 -1.31 -15.40
CA LEU A 147 -22.04 -0.70 -16.52
C LEU A 147 -23.52 -0.54 -16.21
N ASP A 148 -24.17 0.32 -16.99
CA ASP A 148 -25.60 0.60 -16.90
C ASP A 148 -26.03 1.16 -15.53
N GLU A 149 -25.07 1.69 -14.75
CA GLU A 149 -25.30 2.27 -13.42
C GLU A 149 -26.23 3.50 -13.47
N LYS A 150 -26.24 4.20 -14.62
CA LYS A 150 -27.10 5.35 -14.89
C LYS A 150 -28.59 5.01 -14.84
N ASP A 151 -28.97 3.78 -15.20
CA ASP A 151 -30.36 3.32 -15.19
C ASP A 151 -30.86 3.10 -13.73
N HIS A 152 -29.92 3.10 -12.78
CA HIS A 152 -30.14 2.92 -11.36
C HIS A 152 -29.71 4.14 -10.53
N ALA A 153 -29.44 5.29 -11.17
CA ALA A 153 -28.84 6.46 -10.53
C ALA A 153 -29.65 6.98 -9.34
N GLU A 154 -30.97 7.03 -9.43
CA GLU A 154 -31.84 7.49 -8.32
C GLU A 154 -31.59 6.70 -7.04
N TYR A 155 -31.52 5.37 -7.16
CA TYR A 155 -31.24 4.49 -6.02
C TYR A 155 -29.80 4.62 -5.54
N LEU A 156 -28.84 4.65 -6.47
CA LEU A 156 -27.43 4.77 -6.12
C LEU A 156 -27.11 6.09 -5.41
N HIS A 157 -27.78 7.20 -5.78
CA HIS A 157 -27.67 8.47 -5.06
C HIS A 157 -28.26 8.39 -3.65
N SER A 158 -29.29 7.57 -3.41
CA SER A 158 -29.89 7.40 -2.08
C SER A 158 -28.97 6.69 -1.06
N ILE A 159 -28.00 5.91 -1.55
CA ILE A 159 -27.02 5.19 -0.71
C ILE A 159 -25.63 5.85 -0.70
N LEU A 160 -25.42 6.89 -1.52
CA LEU A 160 -24.15 7.61 -1.58
C LEU A 160 -23.96 8.40 -0.26
N PRO A 161 -22.85 8.21 0.46
CA PRO A 161 -22.62 8.94 1.70
C PRO A 161 -22.32 10.42 1.43
N VAL A 162 -22.51 11.26 2.45
CA VAL A 162 -22.26 12.71 2.37
C VAL A 162 -20.80 13.04 2.02
N SER A 163 -19.87 12.14 2.34
CA SER A 163 -18.45 12.24 1.94
C SER A 163 -18.24 12.17 0.42
N GLY A 164 -19.24 11.71 -0.34
CA GLY A 164 -19.16 11.47 -1.79
C GLY A 164 -18.48 10.15 -2.17
N GLU A 165 -18.01 9.36 -1.20
CA GLU A 165 -17.39 8.06 -1.46
C GLU A 165 -17.65 7.06 -0.33
N GLY A 166 -18.10 5.86 -0.69
CA GLY A 166 -18.41 4.80 0.26
C GLY A 166 -17.96 3.43 -0.24
N ARG A 167 -17.73 2.52 0.70
CA ARG A 167 -17.49 1.11 0.41
C ARG A 167 -18.78 0.33 0.57
N VAL A 168 -19.03 -0.64 -0.28
CA VAL A 168 -20.24 -1.47 -0.26
C VAL A 168 -19.88 -2.92 -0.46
N ILE A 169 -20.74 -3.82 0.00
CA ILE A 169 -20.75 -5.22 -0.43
C ILE A 169 -21.80 -5.36 -1.52
N LEU A 170 -21.35 -5.82 -2.68
CA LEU A 170 -22.20 -6.10 -3.83
C LEU A 170 -22.33 -7.60 -3.99
N THR A 171 -23.51 -8.08 -4.38
CA THR A 171 -23.73 -9.47 -4.77
C THR A 171 -23.64 -9.58 -6.29
N LEU A 172 -23.03 -10.65 -6.78
CA LEU A 172 -22.90 -10.96 -8.20
C LEU A 172 -23.81 -12.14 -8.51
N GLU A 173 -24.64 -12.00 -9.55
CA GLU A 173 -25.51 -13.05 -10.04
C GLU A 173 -25.22 -13.30 -11.53
N ALA A 174 -25.04 -14.57 -11.90
CA ALA A 174 -24.80 -14.94 -13.28
C ALA A 174 -26.15 -15.13 -14.00
N ASP A 175 -26.41 -14.30 -15.01
CA ASP A 175 -27.61 -14.35 -15.83
C ASP A 175 -27.26 -14.54 -17.32
N ARG A 176 -28.28 -14.73 -18.17
CA ARG A 176 -28.16 -14.76 -19.63
C ARG A 176 -29.01 -13.67 -20.23
N HIS A 177 -28.36 -12.66 -20.78
CA HIS A 177 -29.07 -11.57 -21.44
C HIS A 177 -29.22 -11.89 -22.92
N ARG A 178 -30.45 -11.77 -23.42
CA ARG A 178 -30.73 -11.90 -24.85
C ARG A 178 -30.47 -10.56 -25.53
N GLN A 179 -29.52 -10.56 -26.44
CA GLN A 179 -29.22 -9.40 -27.26
C GLN A 179 -30.35 -9.14 -28.28
N PRO A 180 -30.45 -7.91 -28.84
CA PRO A 180 -31.45 -7.57 -29.85
C PRO A 180 -31.37 -8.41 -31.13
N ASP A 181 -30.21 -8.99 -31.42
CA ASP A 181 -29.98 -9.92 -32.53
C ASP A 181 -30.49 -11.35 -32.24
N GLY A 182 -30.98 -11.60 -31.03
CA GLY A 182 -31.50 -12.89 -30.57
C GLY A 182 -30.46 -13.79 -29.90
N THR A 183 -29.18 -13.42 -29.89
CA THR A 183 -28.07 -14.17 -29.28
C THR A 183 -28.12 -14.05 -27.76
N GLU A 184 -27.97 -15.15 -27.03
CA GLU A 184 -27.81 -15.11 -25.56
C GLU A 184 -26.34 -14.95 -25.20
N THR A 185 -26.04 -14.02 -24.30
CA THR A 185 -24.68 -13.80 -23.78
C THR A 185 -24.70 -13.89 -22.26
N ASP A 186 -23.70 -14.57 -21.71
CA ASP A 186 -23.50 -14.62 -20.27
C ASP A 186 -23.26 -13.19 -19.73
N SER A 187 -24.06 -12.81 -18.75
CA SER A 187 -23.99 -11.53 -18.04
C SER A 187 -23.75 -11.82 -16.57
N VAL A 188 -22.98 -10.96 -15.90
CA VAL A 188 -22.91 -10.94 -14.45
C VAL A 188 -23.55 -9.65 -13.99
N ASP A 189 -24.73 -9.78 -13.41
CA ASP A 189 -25.47 -8.67 -12.83
C ASP A 189 -24.90 -8.34 -11.45
N VAL A 190 -24.87 -7.04 -11.15
CA VAL A 190 -24.34 -6.50 -9.92
C VAL A 190 -25.50 -5.99 -9.08
N LEU A 191 -25.63 -6.51 -7.87
CA LEU A 191 -26.74 -6.22 -6.98
C LEU A 191 -26.24 -5.55 -5.70
N HIS A 192 -26.98 -4.54 -5.24
CA HIS A 192 -26.86 -3.97 -3.90
C HIS A 192 -28.15 -4.27 -3.14
N ASP A 193 -28.06 -4.93 -1.98
CA ASP A 193 -29.21 -5.35 -1.15
C ASP A 193 -30.33 -6.05 -1.95
N ARG A 194 -29.94 -6.95 -2.88
CA ARG A 194 -30.81 -7.71 -3.81
C ARG A 194 -31.53 -6.88 -4.88
N ARG A 195 -31.12 -5.63 -5.07
CA ARG A 195 -31.56 -4.80 -6.20
C ARG A 195 -30.46 -4.75 -7.23
N VAL A 196 -30.78 -5.07 -8.50
CA VAL A 196 -29.86 -4.87 -9.62
C VAL A 196 -29.53 -3.39 -9.74
N VAL A 197 -28.23 -3.08 -9.78
CA VAL A 197 -27.67 -1.73 -9.86
C VAL A 197 -26.74 -1.55 -11.07
N GLY A 198 -26.71 -2.54 -11.94
CA GLY A 198 -25.93 -2.55 -13.16
C GLY A 198 -25.39 -3.95 -13.45
N ARG A 199 -24.41 -4.03 -14.34
CA ARG A 199 -23.79 -5.29 -14.76
C ARG A 199 -22.31 -5.14 -15.07
N LEU A 200 -21.57 -6.25 -15.11
CA LEU A 200 -20.19 -6.24 -15.58
C LEU A 200 -20.13 -6.18 -17.12
N SER A 201 -18.97 -5.82 -17.67
CA SER A 201 -18.76 -5.90 -19.12
C SER A 201 -18.87 -7.35 -19.61
N THR A 202 -19.17 -7.56 -20.89
CA THR A 202 -19.29 -8.90 -21.48
C THR A 202 -18.04 -9.75 -21.21
N GLN A 203 -16.86 -9.20 -21.47
CA GLN A 203 -15.59 -9.89 -21.24
C GLN A 203 -15.39 -10.30 -19.77
N MET A 204 -15.71 -9.41 -18.82
CA MET A 204 -15.57 -9.73 -17.39
C MET A 204 -16.66 -10.71 -16.92
N SER A 205 -17.85 -10.62 -17.51
CA SER A 205 -18.97 -11.52 -17.23
C SER A 205 -18.64 -12.95 -17.65
N GLU A 206 -18.09 -13.15 -18.86
CA GLU A 206 -17.65 -14.47 -19.34
C GLU A 206 -16.60 -15.11 -18.41
N GLN A 207 -15.70 -14.30 -17.85
CA GLN A 207 -14.66 -14.76 -16.93
C GLN A 207 -15.21 -15.11 -15.53
N LEU A 208 -16.14 -14.30 -14.99
CA LEU A 208 -16.64 -14.45 -13.62
C LEU A 208 -17.88 -15.33 -13.50
N ALA A 209 -18.71 -15.46 -14.55
CA ALA A 209 -19.93 -16.25 -14.50
C ALA A 209 -19.70 -17.71 -14.06
N PRO A 210 -18.62 -18.43 -14.47
CA PRO A 210 -18.34 -19.77 -13.96
C PRO A 210 -18.10 -19.79 -12.44
N VAL A 211 -17.40 -18.78 -11.89
CA VAL A 211 -17.12 -18.67 -10.45
C VAL A 211 -18.41 -18.40 -9.68
N VAL A 212 -19.24 -17.48 -10.18
CA VAL A 212 -20.52 -17.13 -9.56
C VAL A 212 -21.47 -18.32 -9.57
N ARG A 213 -21.55 -19.05 -10.69
CA ARG A 213 -22.35 -20.28 -10.81
C ARG A 213 -21.86 -21.37 -9.85
N TYR A 214 -20.54 -21.56 -9.74
CA TYR A 214 -19.95 -22.54 -8.84
C TYR A 214 -20.36 -22.35 -7.37
N ALA A 215 -20.36 -21.09 -6.90
CA ALA A 215 -20.81 -20.75 -5.56
C ALA A 215 -22.33 -20.92 -5.42
N PHE A 216 -23.10 -20.49 -6.42
CA PHE A 216 -24.56 -20.61 -6.43
C PHE A 216 -25.03 -22.07 -6.37
N GLU A 217 -24.39 -22.97 -7.11
CA GLU A 217 -24.64 -24.42 -7.08
C GLU A 217 -24.41 -25.06 -5.70
N ARG A 218 -23.72 -24.36 -4.79
CA ARG A 218 -23.46 -24.77 -3.39
C ARG A 218 -24.31 -23.97 -2.39
N ASP A 219 -25.41 -23.40 -2.85
CA ASP A 219 -26.35 -22.59 -2.08
C ASP A 219 -25.71 -21.35 -1.39
N LYS A 220 -24.68 -20.78 -2.05
CA LYS A 220 -23.99 -19.56 -1.62
C LYS A 220 -24.20 -18.43 -2.61
N LEU A 221 -24.31 -17.21 -2.09
CA LEU A 221 -24.27 -15.99 -2.93
C LEU A 221 -22.82 -15.59 -3.15
N THR A 222 -22.49 -15.00 -4.29
CA THR A 222 -21.15 -14.45 -4.51
C THR A 222 -21.14 -12.97 -4.17
N ALA A 223 -20.32 -12.57 -3.21
CA ALA A 223 -20.15 -11.17 -2.84
C ALA A 223 -18.78 -10.63 -3.27
N ALA A 224 -18.72 -9.34 -3.56
CA ALA A 224 -17.49 -8.63 -3.82
C ALA A 224 -17.53 -7.26 -3.15
N TRP A 225 -16.35 -6.74 -2.83
CA TRP A 225 -16.24 -5.35 -2.43
C TRP A 225 -16.57 -4.43 -3.60
N GLY A 226 -17.24 -3.32 -3.30
CA GLY A 226 -17.44 -2.25 -4.25
C GLY A 226 -17.08 -0.88 -3.68
N THR A 227 -16.91 0.07 -4.58
CA THR A 227 -16.79 1.49 -4.24
C THR A 227 -17.85 2.25 -5.01
N ILE A 228 -18.69 2.96 -4.27
CA ILE A 228 -19.60 3.97 -4.80
C ILE A 228 -18.96 5.34 -4.61
N ARG A 229 -18.84 6.10 -5.69
CA ARG A 229 -18.30 7.46 -5.65
C ARG A 229 -19.16 8.36 -6.51
N GLY A 230 -19.46 9.55 -6.02
CA GLY A 230 -20.23 10.51 -6.78
C GLY A 230 -20.38 11.85 -6.09
N ASN A 231 -21.14 12.71 -6.75
CA ASN A 231 -21.66 13.95 -6.22
C ASN A 231 -23.13 14.06 -6.63
N ALA A 232 -23.72 15.26 -6.59
CA ALA A 232 -25.12 15.48 -6.96
C ALA A 232 -25.45 15.23 -8.45
N PHE A 233 -24.45 15.13 -9.32
CA PHE A 233 -24.62 15.08 -10.78
C PHE A 233 -24.03 13.83 -11.44
N GLU A 234 -22.93 13.31 -10.89
CA GLU A 234 -22.21 12.18 -11.43
C GLU A 234 -22.06 11.09 -10.37
N LEU A 235 -22.26 9.84 -10.79
CA LEU A 235 -22.13 8.67 -9.94
C LEU A 235 -21.38 7.57 -10.69
N SER A 236 -20.51 6.89 -9.95
CA SER A 236 -19.76 5.73 -10.42
C SER A 236 -19.84 4.62 -9.38
N LEU A 237 -20.09 3.40 -9.88
CA LEU A 237 -20.04 2.19 -9.09
C LEU A 237 -18.98 1.26 -9.67
N THR A 238 -18.18 0.67 -8.79
CA THR A 238 -17.14 -0.28 -9.17
C THR A 238 -17.18 -1.50 -8.29
N VAL A 239 -16.77 -2.65 -8.85
CA VAL A 239 -16.59 -3.93 -8.16
C VAL A 239 -15.09 -4.21 -8.08
N GLN A 240 -14.63 -4.81 -6.98
CA GLN A 240 -13.25 -5.19 -6.76
C GLN A 240 -13.22 -6.68 -6.48
N THR A 241 -12.57 -7.40 -7.37
CA THR A 241 -12.45 -8.85 -7.30
C THR A 241 -11.17 -9.29 -7.97
N ALA A 242 -10.52 -10.30 -7.41
CA ALA A 242 -9.53 -11.09 -8.12
C ALA A 242 -10.15 -11.64 -9.41
N ARG A 243 -9.31 -11.85 -10.43
CA ARG A 243 -9.75 -12.53 -11.65
C ARG A 243 -9.99 -14.00 -11.33
N ALA A 244 -10.85 -14.65 -12.11
CA ALA A 244 -11.12 -16.07 -11.93
C ALA A 244 -9.84 -16.94 -11.97
N GLU A 245 -8.88 -16.57 -12.82
CA GLU A 245 -7.56 -17.22 -12.95
C GLU A 245 -6.62 -17.00 -11.76
N ASP A 246 -6.83 -15.93 -10.98
CA ASP A 246 -6.02 -15.57 -9.82
C ASP A 246 -6.59 -16.14 -8.50
N LEU A 247 -7.74 -16.81 -8.54
CA LEU A 247 -8.37 -17.39 -7.35
C LEU A 247 -7.61 -18.64 -6.91
N ALA A 248 -7.12 -18.63 -5.67
CA ALA A 248 -6.45 -19.78 -5.08
C ALA A 248 -7.41 -20.98 -4.98
N PRO A 249 -6.93 -22.23 -5.20
CA PRO A 249 -7.76 -23.43 -5.09
C PRO A 249 -8.51 -23.55 -3.76
N ALA A 250 -7.85 -23.15 -2.66
CA ALA A 250 -8.44 -23.13 -1.33
C ALA A 250 -9.72 -22.28 -1.22
N TRP A 251 -9.87 -21.24 -2.05
CA TRP A 251 -11.10 -20.44 -2.07
C TRP A 251 -12.30 -21.25 -2.56
N PHE A 252 -12.13 -22.08 -3.60
CA PHE A 252 -13.20 -22.93 -4.13
C PHE A 252 -13.56 -24.06 -3.16
N GLU A 253 -12.61 -24.56 -2.39
CA GLU A 253 -12.83 -25.60 -1.38
C GLU A 253 -13.53 -25.07 -0.14
N GLN A 254 -13.08 -23.92 0.36
CA GLN A 254 -13.53 -23.36 1.63
C GLN A 254 -14.79 -22.49 1.47
N LEU A 255 -14.94 -21.85 0.31
CA LEU A 255 -15.98 -20.86 0.05
C LEU A 255 -16.16 -19.94 1.26
N PRO A 256 -15.10 -19.17 1.61
CA PRO A 256 -15.04 -18.47 2.87
C PRO A 256 -16.24 -17.53 2.99
N HIS A 257 -16.93 -17.62 4.14
CA HIS A 257 -18.01 -16.70 4.48
C HIS A 257 -17.51 -15.26 4.36
N GLY A 258 -18.42 -14.36 3.98
CA GLY A 258 -18.11 -12.95 3.85
C GLY A 258 -17.75 -12.27 5.18
N LEU A 259 -17.95 -10.96 5.24
CA LEU A 259 -17.59 -10.21 6.44
C LEU A 259 -18.46 -10.67 7.62
N PRO A 260 -17.86 -11.08 8.75
CA PRO A 260 -18.63 -11.44 9.92
C PRO A 260 -19.39 -10.22 10.44
N PRO A 261 -20.58 -10.42 11.04
CA PRO A 261 -21.37 -9.32 11.53
C PRO A 261 -20.64 -8.57 12.64
N LEU A 262 -20.76 -7.26 12.62
CA LEU A 262 -20.28 -6.36 13.67
C LEU A 262 -21.46 -5.84 14.48
N VAL A 263 -21.21 -5.50 15.75
CA VAL A 263 -22.18 -4.75 16.57
C VAL A 263 -22.55 -3.42 15.90
N PRO A 264 -23.71 -2.81 16.20
CA PRO A 264 -24.07 -1.50 15.67
C PRO A 264 -23.03 -0.42 16.02
N GLU A 265 -22.91 0.60 15.17
CA GLU A 265 -22.03 1.74 15.43
C GLU A 265 -22.48 2.55 16.66
N GLN A 266 -21.52 2.96 17.50
CA GLN A 266 -21.73 3.71 18.74
C GLN A 266 -20.61 4.75 18.91
N ASP A 267 -20.91 5.82 19.65
CA ASP A 267 -19.93 6.89 19.95
C ASP A 267 -18.76 6.39 20.81
N HIS A 268 -19.02 5.39 21.66
CA HIS A 268 -18.04 4.83 22.57
C HIS A 268 -18.28 3.33 22.77
N TYR A 269 -17.18 2.59 22.92
CA TYR A 269 -17.17 1.18 23.28
C TYR A 269 -16.31 0.99 24.51
N GLU A 270 -16.78 0.19 25.46
CA GLU A 270 -15.97 -0.26 26.59
C GLU A 270 -15.00 -1.33 26.08
N LEU A 271 -13.71 -1.10 26.29
CA LEU A 271 -12.63 -2.00 25.88
C LEU A 271 -11.96 -2.60 27.11
N GLU A 272 -11.57 -3.87 27.00
CA GLU A 272 -10.73 -4.52 28.00
C GLU A 272 -9.31 -3.97 27.96
N ASP A 273 -8.65 -4.03 29.12
CA ASP A 273 -7.23 -3.70 29.27
C ASP A 273 -6.39 -4.67 28.41
N ALA A 274 -5.55 -4.11 27.54
CA ALA A 274 -4.80 -4.88 26.56
C ALA A 274 -3.35 -4.43 26.42
N TYR A 275 -2.92 -3.41 27.17
CA TYR A 275 -1.56 -2.92 27.15
C TYR A 275 -0.57 -4.04 27.49
N ARG A 276 0.38 -4.26 26.58
CA ARG A 276 1.55 -5.09 26.84
C ARG A 276 2.81 -4.29 26.50
N PRO A 277 3.70 -4.06 27.47
CA PRO A 277 4.89 -3.28 27.20
C PRO A 277 5.87 -4.07 26.32
N SER A 278 6.51 -3.36 25.38
CA SER A 278 7.66 -3.84 24.63
C SER A 278 8.86 -4.12 25.55
N HIS A 279 9.90 -4.76 25.02
CA HIS A 279 11.12 -5.01 25.77
C HIS A 279 11.74 -3.73 26.33
N ALA A 280 11.85 -2.68 25.53
CA ALA A 280 12.43 -1.41 25.96
C ALA A 280 11.51 -0.61 26.91
N GLU A 281 10.19 -0.79 26.82
CA GLU A 281 9.25 -0.21 27.80
C GLU A 281 9.38 -0.90 29.17
N LYS A 282 9.65 -2.22 29.21
CA LYS A 282 9.95 -2.96 30.46
C LYS A 282 11.35 -2.67 31.02
N HIS A 283 12.31 -2.50 30.13
CA HIS A 283 13.73 -2.34 30.43
C HIS A 283 14.27 -1.04 29.80
N PRO A 284 14.01 0.14 30.39
CA PRO A 284 14.45 1.41 29.83
C PRO A 284 15.96 1.51 29.61
N GLU A 285 16.76 0.78 30.39
CA GLU A 285 18.22 0.65 30.25
C GLU A 285 18.65 -0.06 28.94
N SER A 286 17.76 -0.88 28.36
CA SER A 286 17.98 -1.56 27.08
C SER A 286 17.69 -0.67 25.88
N ARG A 287 17.06 0.49 26.11
CA ARG A 287 16.82 1.49 25.06
C ARG A 287 18.16 2.00 24.54
N ARG A 288 18.42 1.80 23.25
CA ARG A 288 19.62 2.37 22.62
C ARG A 288 19.48 3.89 22.66
N SER A 289 20.47 4.57 23.22
CA SER A 289 20.45 6.03 23.31
C SER A 289 20.35 6.64 21.91
N SER A 290 19.19 7.17 21.58
CA SER A 290 19.03 8.12 20.51
C SER A 290 19.71 9.42 20.96
N ALA A 291 20.85 9.77 20.34
CA ALA A 291 21.46 11.08 20.57
C ALA A 291 20.39 12.17 20.30
N PRO A 292 20.33 13.24 21.11
CA PRO A 292 19.33 14.28 20.92
C PRO A 292 19.44 14.85 19.50
N ALA A 293 18.29 15.09 18.87
CA ALA A 293 18.23 15.91 17.67
C ALA A 293 19.02 17.21 17.92
N PRO A 294 19.77 17.74 16.95
CA PRO A 294 20.42 19.03 17.13
C PRO A 294 19.35 20.06 17.50
N GLU A 295 19.43 20.59 18.72
CA GLU A 295 18.64 21.75 19.14
C GLU A 295 18.92 22.86 18.13
N ASP A 296 17.88 23.27 17.41
CA ASP A 296 17.87 24.61 16.84
C ASP A 296 18.09 25.59 18.00
N PRO A 297 19.10 26.48 17.95
CA PRO A 297 19.37 27.38 19.05
C PRO A 297 18.16 28.29 19.25
N ALA A 298 17.50 28.13 20.39
CA ALA A 298 16.41 28.99 20.81
C ALA A 298 16.87 30.47 20.80
N PRO A 299 16.00 31.41 20.41
CA PRO A 299 16.35 32.83 20.38
C PRO A 299 16.52 33.32 21.82
N SER A 300 17.72 33.76 22.15
CA SER A 300 18.04 34.38 23.44
C SER A 300 17.17 35.62 23.65
N SER A 301 16.24 35.53 24.59
CA SER A 301 15.48 36.64 25.13
C SER A 301 16.37 37.46 26.08
N GLN A 302 16.80 38.65 25.64
CA GLN A 302 17.22 39.72 26.55
C GLN A 302 16.27 40.91 26.41
N SER A 303 15.45 41.06 27.43
CA SER A 303 14.58 42.20 27.67
C SER A 303 15.28 43.23 28.55
N ALA A 304 15.45 44.46 28.02
CA ALA A 304 15.34 45.79 28.67
C ALA A 304 16.40 46.80 28.16
N PRO A 305 16.16 48.12 28.26
CA PRO A 305 14.98 48.86 27.85
C PRO A 305 15.31 49.91 26.78
N ARG A 306 14.30 50.25 25.99
CA ARG A 306 14.32 51.23 24.90
C ARG A 306 14.53 52.65 25.46
N ARG A 307 15.67 53.27 25.18
CA ARG A 307 15.87 54.73 25.25
C ARG A 307 16.19 55.28 23.88
N GLU A 308 15.27 56.09 23.38
CA GLU A 308 15.47 56.99 22.24
C GLU A 308 16.52 58.06 22.62
N PRO A 309 17.38 58.50 21.68
CA PRO A 309 17.21 59.89 21.24
C PRO A 309 17.57 60.18 19.76
N GLN A 310 16.68 60.95 19.13
CA GLN A 310 16.93 62.19 18.37
C GLN A 310 17.79 62.22 17.08
N ARG A 311 17.26 63.05 16.17
CA ARG A 311 17.60 63.32 14.77
C ARG A 311 18.90 64.15 14.55
N ARG A 312 19.69 63.74 13.51
CA ARG A 312 20.41 64.51 12.44
C ARG A 312 21.40 65.65 12.83
N PRO A 313 22.31 66.16 11.94
CA PRO A 313 22.62 65.85 10.52
C PRO A 313 24.13 65.77 10.10
N ALA A 314 24.34 65.26 8.86
CA ALA A 314 25.39 65.46 7.84
C ALA A 314 26.74 66.19 8.12
N ARG A 315 27.86 65.58 7.65
CA ARG A 315 28.80 66.24 6.72
C ARG A 315 29.74 65.26 5.98
N ARG A 316 30.33 65.80 4.92
CA ARG A 316 30.86 65.23 3.67
C ARG A 316 32.41 65.19 3.69
N ARG A 317 32.99 64.41 2.75
CA ARG A 317 34.36 64.49 2.12
C ARG A 317 35.52 63.78 2.86
N THR A 318 36.55 63.18 2.23
CA THR A 318 36.93 62.82 0.84
C THR A 318 38.20 61.94 0.89
N GLY A 319 38.40 61.10 -0.13
CA GLY A 319 39.71 60.52 -0.56
C GLY A 319 39.85 59.04 -0.20
N SER A 320 40.35 58.13 -1.03
CA SER A 320 40.99 58.17 -2.36
C SER A 320 41.09 56.71 -2.84
N ALA A 321 40.80 56.45 -4.12
CA ALA A 321 41.06 55.15 -4.76
C ALA A 321 42.57 54.96 -5.02
N PRO A 322 43.05 53.72 -5.25
CA PRO A 322 43.01 53.18 -6.62
C PRO A 322 42.75 51.65 -6.72
N ALA A 323 42.11 51.23 -7.81
CA ALA A 323 42.22 49.88 -8.37
C ALA A 323 43.58 49.74 -9.11
N PRO A 324 44.16 48.54 -9.34
CA PRO A 324 43.62 47.64 -10.38
C PRO A 324 43.89 46.14 -10.17
N ARG A 325 43.10 45.26 -10.81
CA ARG A 325 43.55 44.37 -11.91
C ARG A 325 42.50 43.32 -12.23
N ALA A 326 42.01 43.41 -13.47
CA ALA A 326 41.30 42.34 -14.15
C ALA A 326 42.27 41.19 -14.47
N SER A 327 41.94 39.98 -14.00
CA SER A 327 42.51 38.73 -14.47
C SER A 327 41.52 38.07 -15.44
N ARG A 328 41.83 38.27 -16.73
CA ARG A 328 41.86 37.26 -17.80
C ARG A 328 40.77 36.19 -17.81
N ALA A 329 39.93 36.30 -18.84
CA ALA A 329 39.03 35.27 -19.35
C ALA A 329 39.67 33.88 -19.39
N ALA A 330 39.20 32.98 -18.53
CA ALA A 330 39.32 31.55 -18.73
C ALA A 330 38.17 31.11 -19.64
N ARG A 331 38.49 30.88 -20.91
CA ARG A 331 37.63 30.25 -21.91
C ARG A 331 37.25 28.86 -21.37
N ALA A 332 36.08 28.75 -20.73
CA ALA A 332 35.52 27.48 -20.32
C ALA A 332 35.32 26.60 -21.56
N GLN A 333 36.14 25.58 -21.70
CA GLN A 333 35.97 24.54 -22.70
C GLN A 333 34.68 23.79 -22.36
N ARG A 334 33.57 24.16 -23.02
CA ARG A 334 32.30 23.43 -22.99
C ARG A 334 32.53 22.02 -23.49
N GLY A 335 32.38 21.05 -22.60
CA GLY A 335 32.43 19.62 -22.94
C GLY A 335 31.37 19.25 -24.00
N PRO A 336 31.61 18.18 -24.78
CA PRO A 336 30.73 17.77 -25.88
C PRO A 336 29.28 17.51 -25.46
N ASN A 337 29.05 17.02 -24.23
CA ASN A 337 27.72 16.65 -23.73
C ASN A 337 26.84 17.88 -23.39
N GLN A 338 27.44 18.96 -22.90
CA GLN A 338 26.73 20.21 -22.58
C GLN A 338 26.21 20.92 -23.84
N ARG A 339 26.89 20.74 -24.98
CA ARG A 339 26.43 21.28 -26.28
C ARG A 339 25.18 20.56 -26.77
N ILE A 340 25.09 19.25 -26.54
CA ILE A 340 23.96 18.41 -26.96
C ILE A 340 22.70 18.78 -26.17
N GLY A 341 22.80 18.89 -24.85
CA GLY A 341 21.67 19.31 -24.00
C GLY A 341 21.15 20.71 -24.35
N TRP A 342 22.05 21.65 -24.65
CA TRP A 342 21.67 23.00 -25.08
C TRP A 342 20.99 23.01 -26.46
N LEU A 343 21.50 22.23 -27.43
CA LEU A 343 20.89 22.11 -28.75
C LEU A 343 19.48 21.50 -28.69
N ILE A 344 19.29 20.45 -27.88
CA ILE A 344 17.98 19.82 -27.66
C ILE A 344 17.00 20.81 -27.00
N GLY A 345 17.48 21.59 -26.02
CA GLY A 345 16.66 22.63 -25.37
C GLY A 345 16.21 23.73 -26.33
N VAL A 346 17.11 24.22 -27.20
CA VAL A 346 16.78 25.24 -28.22
C VAL A 346 15.81 24.67 -29.26
N LEU A 347 16.00 23.42 -29.69
CA LEU A 347 15.10 22.76 -30.64
C LEU A 347 13.70 22.58 -30.03
N GLY A 348 13.62 22.15 -28.77
CA GLY A 348 12.36 22.03 -28.03
C GLY A 348 11.61 23.35 -27.94
N ALA A 349 12.31 24.45 -27.62
CA ALA A 349 11.73 25.79 -27.57
C ALA A 349 11.19 26.27 -28.94
N LEU A 350 11.89 25.97 -30.03
CA LEU A 350 11.44 26.27 -31.39
C LEU A 350 10.17 25.50 -31.77
N VAL A 351 10.11 24.20 -31.44
CA VAL A 351 8.93 23.35 -31.67
C VAL A 351 7.74 23.83 -30.83
N LEU A 352 7.98 24.28 -29.61
CA LEU A 352 6.95 24.83 -28.71
C LEU A 352 6.37 26.14 -29.30
N LEU A 353 7.23 27.02 -29.82
CA LEU A 353 6.81 28.26 -30.47
C LEU A 353 6.03 27.99 -31.78
N ALA A 354 6.45 26.99 -32.57
CA ALA A 354 5.72 26.56 -33.75
C ALA A 354 4.36 25.93 -33.39
N GLY A 355 4.30 25.13 -32.31
CA GLY A 355 3.05 24.58 -31.77
C GLY A 355 2.07 25.68 -31.33
N LEU A 356 2.58 26.75 -30.72
CA LEU A 356 1.78 27.91 -30.32
C LEU A 356 1.17 28.64 -31.54
N VAL A 357 1.94 28.80 -32.61
CA VAL A 357 1.43 29.41 -33.87
C VAL A 357 0.41 28.48 -34.55
N LEU A 358 0.68 27.18 -34.56
CA LEU A 358 -0.21 26.17 -35.17
C LEU A 358 -1.53 26.03 -34.42
N LEU A 359 -1.60 26.40 -33.14
CA LEU A 359 -2.85 26.42 -32.37
C LEU A 359 -3.95 27.25 -33.06
N PHE A 360 -3.56 28.34 -33.75
CA PHE A 360 -4.48 29.26 -34.43
C PHE A 360 -4.87 28.82 -35.85
N ILE A 361 -4.17 27.85 -36.44
CA ILE A 361 -4.40 27.39 -37.81
C ILE A 361 -4.97 25.97 -37.83
N ARG A 362 -4.40 25.05 -37.03
CA ARG A 362 -4.82 23.67 -36.86
C ARG A 362 -4.66 23.25 -35.39
N PRO A 363 -5.73 23.31 -34.58
CA PRO A 363 -5.62 23.21 -33.12
C PRO A 363 -5.05 21.87 -32.65
N VAL A 364 -5.38 20.76 -33.32
CA VAL A 364 -4.86 19.42 -32.98
C VAL A 364 -3.34 19.33 -33.17
N LEU A 365 -2.81 19.88 -34.26
CA LEU A 365 -1.36 19.93 -34.51
C LEU A 365 -0.65 20.91 -33.56
N GLY A 366 -1.32 21.99 -33.18
CA GLY A 366 -0.82 22.94 -32.19
C GLY A 366 -0.63 22.30 -30.81
N VAL A 367 -1.62 21.55 -30.31
CA VAL A 367 -1.52 20.82 -29.04
C VAL A 367 -0.40 19.78 -29.07
N LEU A 368 -0.29 19.01 -30.17
CA LEU A 368 0.78 18.03 -30.34
C LEU A 368 2.17 18.70 -30.33
N GLY A 369 2.32 19.84 -31.02
CA GLY A 369 3.54 20.63 -31.03
C GLY A 369 3.92 21.21 -29.66
N LEU A 370 2.92 21.64 -28.88
CA LEU A 370 3.13 22.12 -27.51
C LEU A 370 3.60 21.01 -26.56
N LEU A 371 2.98 19.83 -26.63
CA LEU A 371 3.38 18.67 -25.80
C LEU A 371 4.80 18.20 -26.16
N LEU A 372 5.09 18.06 -27.46
CA LEU A 372 6.38 17.61 -27.94
C LEU A 372 7.49 18.65 -27.65
N GLY A 373 7.23 19.92 -27.96
CA GLY A 373 8.17 21.01 -27.69
C GLY A 373 8.44 21.20 -26.20
N GLY A 374 7.40 21.11 -25.36
CA GLY A 374 7.51 21.16 -23.90
C GLY A 374 8.38 20.03 -23.35
N SER A 375 8.15 18.80 -23.82
CA SER A 375 8.94 17.63 -23.39
C SER A 375 10.42 17.74 -23.80
N LEU A 376 10.73 18.19 -25.02
CA LEU A 376 12.12 18.35 -25.47
C LEU A 376 12.84 19.50 -24.75
N ALA A 377 12.16 20.62 -24.51
CA ALA A 377 12.73 21.76 -23.78
C ALA A 377 13.05 21.39 -22.32
N PHE A 378 12.15 20.66 -21.67
CA PHE A 378 12.35 20.17 -20.31
C PHE A 378 13.50 19.15 -20.24
N CYS A 379 13.59 18.23 -21.20
CA CYS A 379 14.67 17.25 -21.28
C CYS A 379 16.04 17.91 -21.49
N GLY A 380 16.12 18.94 -22.35
CA GLY A 380 17.35 19.72 -22.54
C GLY A 380 17.80 20.47 -21.28
N LEU A 381 16.87 21.07 -20.53
CA LEU A 381 17.16 21.74 -19.25
C LEU A 381 17.57 20.74 -18.16
N TYR A 382 16.96 19.56 -18.12
CA TYR A 382 17.29 18.51 -17.18
C TYR A 382 18.73 18.01 -17.38
N LEU A 383 19.13 17.72 -18.61
CA LEU A 383 20.49 17.27 -18.94
C LEU A 383 21.56 18.33 -18.58
N VAL A 384 21.28 19.61 -18.84
CA VAL A 384 22.19 20.71 -18.45
C VAL A 384 22.30 20.86 -16.93
N ARG A 385 21.25 20.50 -16.17
CA ARG A 385 21.22 20.58 -14.71
C ARG A 385 21.92 19.41 -14.02
N VAL A 386 21.79 18.20 -14.56
CA VAL A 386 22.45 17.00 -14.02
C VAL A 386 23.98 17.09 -14.18
N ASP A 387 24.46 17.53 -15.35
CA ASP A 387 25.90 17.73 -15.58
C ASP A 387 26.52 18.84 -14.69
N GLY A 388 25.71 19.83 -14.28
CA GLY A 388 26.14 20.88 -13.35
C GLY A 388 26.26 20.42 -11.90
N ALA A 389 25.56 19.34 -11.52
CA ALA A 389 25.60 18.78 -10.17
C ALA A 389 26.85 17.91 -9.93
N GLU A 390 27.42 17.29 -10.98
CA GLU A 390 28.61 16.45 -10.85
C GLU A 390 29.92 17.24 -10.67
N GLN A 391 29.95 18.54 -11.00
CA GLN A 391 31.15 19.38 -10.85
C GLN A 391 31.27 20.07 -9.47
N SER A 392 30.36 19.78 -8.53
CA SER A 392 30.32 20.38 -7.19
C SER A 392 30.66 19.37 -6.08
N ALA A 393 31.63 18.48 -6.31
CA ALA A 393 32.22 17.65 -5.26
C ALA A 393 33.71 18.02 -5.09
N PRO A 394 34.18 18.43 -3.90
CA PRO A 394 35.59 18.74 -3.68
C PRO A 394 36.37 17.43 -3.52
N THR A 395 37.00 16.98 -4.59
CA THR A 395 37.96 15.86 -4.54
C THR A 395 39.23 16.34 -3.82
N ARG A 396 39.40 15.97 -2.54
CA ARG A 396 40.70 15.99 -1.87
C ARG A 396 41.55 14.86 -2.45
N HIS A 397 42.59 15.21 -3.21
CA HIS A 397 43.71 14.31 -3.48
C HIS A 397 44.56 14.17 -2.21
N PRO A 398 44.87 12.94 -1.74
CA PRO A 398 46.09 12.70 -0.99
C PRO A 398 47.25 12.52 -1.97
N ALA A 399 48.37 13.17 -1.67
CA ALA A 399 49.63 13.02 -2.37
C ALA A 399 50.17 11.59 -2.22
N LEU A 400 50.53 10.97 -3.34
CA LEU A 400 51.32 9.74 -3.39
C LEU A 400 52.76 10.12 -3.70
N ASP A 401 53.61 10.07 -2.67
CA ASP A 401 55.04 9.78 -2.79
C ASP A 401 55.21 8.35 -2.29
N GLN A 402 55.60 7.42 -3.18
CA GLN A 402 56.51 6.29 -2.94
C GLN A 402 56.54 5.34 -4.15
N ASP A 403 57.74 5.11 -4.67
CA ASP A 403 58.10 4.12 -5.70
C ASP A 403 57.79 2.67 -5.26
N PRO A 404 57.51 1.76 -6.20
CA PRO A 404 57.17 0.37 -5.88
C PRO A 404 58.40 -0.56 -5.84
N ALA A 405 58.39 -1.51 -4.90
CA ALA A 405 59.15 -2.75 -4.98
C ALA A 405 58.17 -3.93 -5.19
N PRO A 406 58.52 -4.96 -5.98
CA PRO A 406 57.55 -5.93 -6.47
C PRO A 406 57.38 -7.09 -5.49
N LEU A 407 56.14 -7.53 -5.27
CA LEU A 407 55.84 -8.83 -4.65
C LEU A 407 54.84 -9.60 -5.51
N GLU A 408 55.41 -10.61 -6.14
CA GLU A 408 54.92 -11.92 -6.57
C GLU A 408 53.41 -12.18 -6.65
N GLU A 409 53.06 -12.53 -7.88
CA GLU A 409 51.83 -13.08 -8.42
C GLU A 409 51.59 -14.50 -7.88
N GLN A 410 50.51 -14.71 -7.11
CA GLN A 410 49.98 -16.05 -6.82
C GLN A 410 48.62 -16.22 -7.50
N VAL A 411 48.67 -16.98 -8.59
CA VAL A 411 47.56 -17.54 -9.36
C VAL A 411 46.87 -18.65 -8.55
N PRO A 412 45.53 -18.72 -8.48
CA PRO A 412 44.86 -19.94 -8.05
C PRO A 412 44.42 -20.77 -9.27
N ALA A 413 44.80 -22.04 -9.30
CA ALA A 413 44.25 -23.08 -10.16
C ALA A 413 44.28 -24.43 -9.39
N PRO A 414 43.58 -25.47 -9.85
CA PRO A 414 42.12 -25.61 -9.87
C PRO A 414 41.65 -26.84 -9.06
N ALA A 415 40.33 -27.01 -9.01
CA ALA A 415 39.59 -28.09 -8.36
C ALA A 415 40.14 -29.51 -8.62
N THR A 416 40.11 -30.34 -7.57
CA THR A 416 40.22 -31.80 -7.71
C THR A 416 38.98 -32.47 -7.12
N SER A 417 38.30 -33.17 -8.01
CA SER A 417 37.25 -34.15 -7.77
C SER A 417 37.78 -35.35 -6.98
N THR A 418 37.02 -35.83 -6.00
CA THR A 418 37.05 -37.24 -5.60
C THR A 418 35.62 -37.68 -5.34
N ALA A 419 35.09 -38.45 -6.28
CA ALA A 419 33.89 -39.23 -6.13
C ALA A 419 34.17 -40.42 -5.20
N GLN A 420 33.28 -40.64 -4.23
CA GLN A 420 33.09 -41.94 -3.60
C GLN A 420 31.63 -42.34 -3.76
N THR A 421 31.46 -43.35 -4.60
CA THR A 421 30.29 -44.21 -4.78
C THR A 421 29.91 -44.87 -3.46
N GLN A 422 28.65 -44.78 -3.04
CA GLN A 422 28.00 -45.79 -2.22
C GLN A 422 26.58 -46.02 -2.74
N ASP A 423 26.39 -47.24 -3.22
CA ASP A 423 25.16 -47.88 -3.67
C ASP A 423 24.18 -48.04 -2.51
N ILE A 424 22.92 -47.64 -2.72
CA ILE A 424 21.76 -48.28 -2.07
C ILE A 424 20.63 -48.34 -3.11
N GLU A 425 20.35 -49.55 -3.57
CA GLU A 425 19.25 -49.96 -4.45
C GLU A 425 17.92 -50.02 -3.66
N PRO A 426 16.75 -49.86 -4.31
CA PRO A 426 15.47 -49.67 -3.64
C PRO A 426 14.73 -51.01 -3.44
N ASP A 427 14.21 -51.25 -2.24
CA ASP A 427 13.27 -52.34 -1.99
C ASP A 427 11.83 -51.83 -2.12
N ALA A 428 11.08 -52.51 -2.97
CA ALA A 428 9.64 -52.41 -3.14
C ALA A 428 9.02 -53.82 -2.91
N PRO A 429 7.69 -53.96 -2.91
CA PRO A 429 6.90 -54.41 -1.76
C PRO A 429 6.55 -55.91 -1.81
N GLU A 430 6.19 -56.49 -0.67
CA GLU A 430 5.51 -57.78 -0.64
C GLU A 430 4.33 -57.79 0.33
N ALA A 431 3.22 -58.33 -0.17
CA ALA A 431 1.93 -58.46 0.45
C ALA A 431 1.83 -59.74 1.28
N ASP A 432 1.03 -59.76 2.35
CA ASP A 432 -0.11 -60.70 2.42
C ASP A 432 -1.11 -60.33 3.53
N SER A 433 -2.38 -60.66 3.25
CA SER A 433 -3.62 -60.46 4.02
C SER A 433 -3.81 -61.55 5.12
N PRO A 434 -4.94 -61.73 5.86
CA PRO A 434 -6.28 -61.14 5.72
C PRO A 434 -7.08 -60.82 7.02
N GLY A 435 -8.22 -60.14 6.83
CA GLY A 435 -9.44 -60.39 7.62
C GLY A 435 -9.96 -59.24 8.47
N GLU A 436 -10.98 -58.53 7.98
CA GLU A 436 -12.33 -58.47 8.59
C GLU A 436 -13.18 -57.45 7.82
N GLY A 437 -14.28 -57.94 7.25
CA GLY A 437 -15.20 -57.17 6.43
C GLY A 437 -16.22 -56.42 7.26
N TYR A 438 -16.62 -55.25 6.78
CA TYR A 438 -17.94 -54.68 7.08
C TYR A 438 -18.59 -54.19 5.78
N ASP A 439 -19.64 -54.93 5.42
CA ASP A 439 -20.61 -54.63 4.37
C ASP A 439 -21.46 -53.41 4.77
N TRP A 440 -21.64 -52.48 3.83
CA TRP A 440 -22.84 -51.65 3.77
C TRP A 440 -23.24 -51.48 2.32
N ALA A 441 -24.30 -52.21 1.94
CA ALA A 441 -25.11 -51.93 0.77
C ALA A 441 -26.46 -51.34 1.22
N PRO A 442 -27.10 -50.52 0.37
CA PRO A 442 -28.24 -49.68 0.74
C PRO A 442 -29.57 -50.42 0.60
N GLN A 443 -30.50 -50.16 1.53
CA GLN A 443 -31.90 -50.57 1.36
C GLN A 443 -32.74 -49.41 0.84
N GLY A 444 -33.31 -49.60 -0.34
CA GLY A 444 -34.52 -48.90 -0.77
C GLY A 444 -35.74 -49.79 -0.53
N ALA A 445 -36.86 -49.19 -0.12
CA ALA A 445 -38.21 -49.59 -0.53
C ALA A 445 -39.27 -48.58 -0.04
N SER A 446 -39.81 -47.82 -0.99
CA SER A 446 -41.23 -47.52 -1.25
C SER A 446 -42.26 -47.58 -0.12
N ARG A 447 -43.02 -46.46 0.04
CA ARG A 447 -44.49 -46.44 -0.13
C ARG A 447 -45.03 -45.00 -0.27
N ARG A 448 -45.66 -44.75 -1.42
CA ARG A 448 -46.64 -43.68 -1.75
C ARG A 448 -48.06 -44.14 -1.32
N PRO A 449 -49.16 -43.37 -1.52
CA PRO A 449 -49.63 -42.22 -0.77
C PRO A 449 -51.04 -42.47 -0.14
N ALA A 450 -51.54 -41.59 0.72
CA ALA A 450 -52.96 -41.56 1.07
C ALA A 450 -53.57 -40.21 0.68
N ARG A 451 -54.59 -40.31 -0.19
CA ARG A 451 -55.63 -39.33 -0.50
C ARG A 451 -56.68 -39.38 0.61
N GLU A 452 -57.22 -38.24 1.01
CA GLU A 452 -58.60 -37.98 1.47
C GLU A 452 -58.71 -36.44 1.63
N THR A 453 -59.29 -35.71 0.66
CA THR A 453 -60.71 -35.33 0.45
C THR A 453 -61.20 -34.13 1.25
N GLU A 454 -61.95 -33.30 0.52
CA GLU A 454 -62.65 -32.07 0.88
C GLU A 454 -63.61 -32.18 2.07
N GLY A 455 -63.91 -31.02 2.67
CA GLY A 455 -65.25 -30.72 3.21
C GLY A 455 -65.31 -30.40 4.71
N SER A 456 -65.18 -29.13 5.08
CA SER A 456 -66.33 -28.31 5.51
C SER A 456 -65.94 -26.86 5.79
#